data_AF-D0LQX1-F1
#
_entry.id   AF-D0LQX1-F1
#
_cell.length_a   1.000
_cell.length_b   1.000
_cell.length_c   1.000
_cell.angle_alpha   90.00
_cell.angle_beta   90.00
_cell.angle_gamma   90.00
#
_symmetry.space_group_name_H-M   'P 1'
#
loop_
_entity.id
_entity.type
_entity.pdbx_description
1 polymer ?
#
loop_
_entity_poly.entity_id
_entity_poly.type
_entity_poly.pdbx_seq_one_letter_code
_entity_poly.pdbx_strand_id
1 'polypeptide(L)'
;MSVDSTNRPPASETAHSSPTAGALPAVLEGFDLSDQPRFADGFPYEVFARLRREAPVLFHPPGQTKDGEGFWVLSRHADICEAAASPAFSSQGGGGRPHGGTHIDDARPELPGVLINMMDDPRHADLKDVLSPAVGRQALVALEGALRPYVNELVDGLLARGEAEFAADVGAAVGARAISLLLGIPREDWPLFATWTSALMGFDDRETAEPSERSQKIHMDLFGYGARLLVARRAAPQEDLGSLLANAQLRRDSERPLTELERQTAFCLMVLAGTESTRNMIAGGVLALAQHPAQWQALRDERSLLPSAIDEILRWTTPTPYNRRTATRDVTLGDAHIRAGDKVTLWWTSANRDESVFKDPMAFDVRRDPNPHLAFGYGTHCCFGDQLGKLEMRLVLDAMLERVAPLELSGPVVWAASNKHTVVMDMPVAVRAR
;
A
#
# COMPACT_ATOMS: atom_id res chain seq x y z
N MET A 1 -10.71 24.52 -67.46
CA MET A 1 -10.17 25.79 -66.98
C MET A 1 -9.91 25.63 -65.50
N SER A 2 -8.64 25.53 -65.12
CA SER A 2 -8.17 25.53 -63.74
C SER A 2 -8.60 26.81 -63.05
N VAL A 3 -9.06 26.71 -61.80
CA VAL A 3 -8.80 27.75 -60.81
C VAL A 3 -8.35 27.06 -59.53
N ASP A 4 -7.11 27.42 -59.19
CA ASP A 4 -6.34 27.04 -58.03
C ASP A 4 -6.56 28.08 -56.90
N SER A 5 -5.95 27.82 -55.75
CA SER A 5 -5.78 28.65 -54.55
C SER A 5 -6.64 28.27 -53.32
N THR A 6 -6.12 27.22 -52.71
CA THR A 6 -5.98 27.03 -51.27
C THR A 6 -5.53 28.31 -50.51
N ASN A 7 -6.13 28.57 -49.35
CA ASN A 7 -5.49 29.37 -48.30
C ASN A 7 -5.98 28.88 -46.92
N ARG A 8 -5.19 28.01 -46.30
CA ARG A 8 -5.33 27.60 -44.89
C ARG A 8 -3.97 27.86 -44.24
N PRO A 9 -3.89 28.57 -43.09
CA PRO A 9 -2.60 28.93 -42.49
C PRO A 9 -1.89 27.67 -41.97
N PRO A 10 -0.54 27.67 -41.93
CA PRO A 10 0.22 26.50 -41.51
C PRO A 10 -0.01 26.25 -40.02
N ALA A 11 -0.43 25.03 -39.69
CA ALA A 11 -0.34 24.51 -38.33
C ALA A 11 1.15 24.44 -37.96
N SER A 12 1.51 25.07 -36.84
CA SER A 12 2.85 24.95 -36.28
C SER A 12 3.07 23.51 -35.83
N GLU A 13 3.75 22.72 -36.66
CA GLU A 13 4.40 21.47 -36.24
C GLU A 13 5.55 21.84 -35.29
N THR A 14 5.24 21.99 -34.01
CA THR A 14 6.24 21.77 -32.97
C THR A 14 6.46 20.27 -32.90
N ALA A 15 7.45 19.78 -33.64
CA ALA A 15 7.95 18.43 -33.54
C ALA A 15 8.27 18.14 -32.06
N HIS A 16 7.44 17.33 -31.41
CA HIS A 16 7.81 16.67 -30.18
C HIS A 16 8.94 15.69 -30.50
N SER A 17 10.17 16.15 -30.36
CA SER A 17 11.33 15.27 -30.25
C SER A 17 11.08 14.32 -29.08
N SER A 18 10.93 13.03 -29.36
CA SER A 18 10.91 11.99 -28.33
C SER A 18 12.11 12.19 -27.39
N PRO A 19 11.92 12.30 -26.06
CA PRO A 19 13.05 12.45 -25.16
C PRO A 19 13.86 11.15 -25.18
N THR A 20 15.09 11.23 -25.68
CA THR A 20 16.10 10.19 -25.47
C THR A 20 16.16 9.85 -23.98
N ALA A 21 16.05 8.57 -23.63
CA ALA A 21 16.21 8.06 -22.27
C ALA A 21 17.48 8.66 -21.65
N GLY A 22 17.32 9.66 -20.79
CA GLY A 22 18.44 10.33 -20.14
C GLY A 22 19.20 9.33 -19.28
N ALA A 23 20.53 9.41 -19.28
CA ALA A 23 21.33 8.60 -18.38
C ALA A 23 20.88 8.81 -16.93
N LEU A 24 20.74 7.72 -16.18
CA LEU A 24 20.38 7.80 -14.77
C LEU A 24 21.43 8.62 -14.00
N PRO A 25 21.01 9.48 -13.05
CA PRO A 25 21.92 10.19 -12.18
C PRO A 25 22.96 9.27 -11.52
N ALA A 26 24.21 9.72 -11.43
CA ALA A 26 25.30 8.90 -10.87
C ALA A 26 25.02 8.39 -9.44
N VAL A 27 24.28 9.17 -8.65
CA VAL A 27 23.80 8.81 -7.30
C VAL A 27 22.83 7.62 -7.26
N LEU A 28 22.41 7.08 -8.41
CA LEU A 28 21.67 5.83 -8.51
C LEU A 28 22.54 4.63 -8.89
N GLU A 29 23.79 4.81 -9.34
CA GLU A 29 24.67 3.71 -9.79
C GLU A 29 24.00 2.78 -10.82
N GLY A 30 23.17 3.38 -11.69
CA GLY A 30 22.42 2.62 -12.69
C GLY A 30 21.23 1.83 -12.14
N PHE A 31 20.85 2.01 -10.87
CA PHE A 31 19.62 1.49 -10.31
C PHE A 31 18.42 2.34 -10.74
N ASP A 32 17.63 1.81 -11.68
CA ASP A 32 16.40 2.44 -12.13
C ASP A 32 15.26 2.18 -11.13
N LEU A 33 14.70 3.23 -10.52
CA LEU A 33 13.63 3.10 -9.53
C LEU A 33 12.26 2.75 -10.14
N SER A 34 12.12 2.88 -11.47
CA SER A 34 10.91 2.48 -12.21
C SER A 34 10.97 1.03 -12.71
N ASP A 35 12.13 0.40 -12.68
CA ASP A 35 12.38 -0.98 -13.14
C ASP A 35 12.03 -2.00 -12.04
N GLN A 36 10.78 -2.48 -12.03
CA GLN A 36 10.26 -3.39 -11.01
C GLN A 36 11.09 -4.68 -10.80
N PRO A 37 11.60 -5.36 -11.85
CA PRO A 37 12.55 -6.48 -11.71
C PRO A 37 13.73 -6.24 -10.77
N ARG A 38 14.21 -5.00 -10.63
CA ARG A 38 15.34 -4.69 -9.71
C ARG A 38 15.00 -4.79 -8.23
N PHE A 39 13.72 -4.91 -7.89
CA PHE A 39 13.24 -5.06 -6.52
C PHE A 39 13.03 -6.54 -6.15
N ALA A 40 13.43 -7.49 -7.00
CA ALA A 40 13.29 -8.93 -6.77
C ALA A 40 14.05 -9.44 -5.53
N ASP A 41 15.13 -8.75 -5.14
CA ASP A 41 15.90 -9.04 -3.92
C ASP A 41 15.44 -8.21 -2.71
N GLY A 42 14.25 -7.60 -2.81
CA GLY A 42 13.71 -6.70 -1.80
C GLY A 42 14.05 -5.23 -2.03
N PHE A 43 13.84 -4.41 -1.00
CA PHE A 43 14.02 -2.97 -1.09
C PHE A 43 15.52 -2.57 -1.13
N PRO A 44 15.96 -1.69 -2.05
CA PRO A 44 17.37 -1.34 -2.23
C PRO A 44 17.83 -0.31 -1.19
N TYR A 45 17.96 -0.72 0.07
CA TYR A 45 18.25 0.19 1.19
C TYR A 45 19.52 1.03 1.00
N GLU A 46 20.57 0.48 0.40
CA GLU A 46 21.84 1.20 0.15
C GLU A 46 21.69 2.34 -0.85
N VAL A 47 20.89 2.14 -1.91
CA VAL A 47 20.58 3.20 -2.89
C VAL A 47 19.88 4.35 -2.19
N PHE A 48 18.87 4.06 -1.37
CA PHE A 48 18.13 5.08 -0.63
C PHE A 48 18.94 5.74 0.48
N ALA A 49 19.83 5.01 1.17
CA ALA A 49 20.76 5.59 2.13
C ALA A 49 21.69 6.61 1.47
N ARG A 50 22.14 6.32 0.24
CA ARG A 50 22.92 7.29 -0.54
C ARG A 50 22.08 8.48 -0.98
N LEU A 51 20.89 8.26 -1.52
CA LEU A 51 19.97 9.34 -1.91
C LEU A 51 19.73 10.30 -0.75
N ARG A 52 19.42 9.78 0.45
CA ARG A 52 19.27 10.61 1.65
C ARG A 52 20.49 11.47 1.93
N ARG A 53 21.72 10.99 1.72
CA ARG A 53 22.94 11.77 2.00
C ARG A 53 23.26 12.78 0.91
N GLU A 54 23.16 12.39 -0.35
CA GLU A 54 23.76 13.10 -1.48
C GLU A 54 22.75 13.84 -2.36
N ALA A 55 21.52 13.34 -2.50
CA ALA A 55 20.49 13.91 -3.36
C ALA A 55 19.08 13.60 -2.82
N PRO A 56 18.68 14.20 -1.68
CA PRO A 56 17.47 13.81 -0.96
C PRO A 56 16.17 14.10 -1.74
N VAL A 57 16.24 15.11 -2.61
CA VAL A 57 15.23 15.46 -3.61
C VAL A 57 15.89 15.32 -5.00
N LEU A 58 15.63 14.20 -5.68
CA LEU A 58 16.28 13.86 -6.95
C LEU A 58 15.25 13.87 -8.08
N PHE A 59 15.60 14.42 -9.25
CA PHE A 59 14.85 14.15 -10.48
C PHE A 59 15.36 12.84 -11.12
N HIS A 60 14.50 11.83 -11.19
CA HIS A 60 14.73 10.57 -11.89
C HIS A 60 14.24 10.72 -13.35
N PRO A 61 15.09 10.52 -14.38
CA PRO A 61 14.65 10.54 -15.78
C PRO A 61 13.69 9.36 -16.07
N PRO A 62 13.05 9.29 -17.25
CA PRO A 62 11.98 8.31 -17.51
C PRO A 62 12.29 6.85 -17.22
N GLY A 63 13.54 6.40 -17.33
CA GLY A 63 13.89 4.99 -17.07
C GLY A 63 13.01 4.01 -17.85
N GLN A 64 12.31 3.13 -17.14
CA GLN A 64 11.32 2.16 -17.62
C GLN A 64 9.85 2.56 -17.39
N THR A 65 9.57 3.82 -17.05
CA THR A 65 8.17 4.32 -16.92
C THR A 65 7.36 4.08 -18.21
N LYS A 66 6.09 3.70 -18.07
CA LYS A 66 5.22 3.34 -19.19
C LYS A 66 4.84 4.54 -20.07
N ASP A 67 4.77 5.73 -19.46
CA ASP A 67 4.46 6.98 -20.16
C ASP A 67 5.71 7.73 -20.65
N GLY A 68 6.91 7.23 -20.38
CA GLY A 68 8.16 7.83 -20.86
C GLY A 68 8.49 9.16 -20.19
N GLU A 69 8.01 9.38 -18.96
CA GLU A 69 8.21 10.61 -18.21
C GLU A 69 9.02 10.41 -16.92
N GLY A 70 9.86 11.40 -16.61
CA GLY A 70 10.60 11.42 -15.35
C GLY A 70 9.73 11.81 -14.15
N PHE A 71 10.29 11.65 -12.95
CA PHE A 71 9.62 11.97 -11.70
C PHE A 71 10.61 12.40 -10.62
N TRP A 72 10.15 13.24 -9.70
CA TRP A 72 10.90 13.59 -8.50
C TRP A 72 10.83 12.47 -7.46
N VAL A 73 11.92 12.28 -6.73
CA VAL A 73 12.13 11.26 -5.70
C VAL A 73 12.46 11.96 -4.40
N LEU A 74 11.54 11.87 -3.44
CA LEU A 74 11.80 12.32 -2.07
C LEU A 74 12.21 11.10 -1.24
N SER A 75 13.34 11.21 -0.55
CA SER A 75 13.94 10.08 0.19
C SER A 75 14.13 10.35 1.70
N ARG A 76 14.14 11.62 2.13
CA ARG A 76 14.24 11.98 3.55
C ARG A 76 12.88 12.11 4.20
N HIS A 77 12.82 11.79 5.49
CA HIS A 77 11.60 11.81 6.30
C HIS A 77 10.94 13.19 6.33
N ALA A 78 11.73 14.25 6.57
CA ALA A 78 11.23 15.62 6.66
C ALA A 78 10.58 16.11 5.34
N ASP A 79 11.28 15.95 4.22
CA ASP A 79 10.81 16.35 2.88
C ASP A 79 9.51 15.62 2.50
N ILE A 80 9.44 14.32 2.84
CA ILE A 80 8.26 13.50 2.62
C ILE A 80 7.08 13.98 3.48
N CYS A 81 7.30 14.30 4.76
CA CYS A 81 6.24 14.80 5.64
C CYS A 81 5.71 16.16 5.16
N GLU A 82 6.61 17.07 4.77
CA GLU A 82 6.25 18.38 4.20
C GLU A 82 5.39 18.22 2.95
N ALA A 83 5.82 17.37 2.01
CA ALA A 83 5.07 17.14 0.78
C ALA A 83 3.72 16.44 1.04
N ALA A 84 3.67 15.44 1.92
CA ALA A 84 2.46 14.69 2.23
C ALA A 84 1.39 15.53 2.95
N ALA A 85 1.80 16.56 3.71
CA ALA A 85 0.90 17.48 4.40
C ALA A 85 0.47 18.68 3.55
N SER A 86 1.11 18.90 2.40
CA SER A 86 0.89 20.08 1.57
C SER A 86 -0.16 19.85 0.47
N PRO A 87 -1.15 20.74 0.31
CA PRO A 87 -2.12 20.66 -0.79
C PRO A 87 -1.49 20.98 -2.16
N ALA A 88 -0.20 21.38 -2.19
CA ALA A 88 0.53 21.55 -3.43
C ALA A 88 0.85 20.20 -4.12
N PHE A 89 0.70 19.07 -3.42
CA PHE A 89 0.97 17.74 -3.94
C PHE A 89 -0.31 16.89 -3.90
N SER A 90 -0.98 16.80 -5.05
CA SER A 90 -2.27 16.13 -5.24
C SER A 90 -2.14 14.61 -5.40
N SER A 91 -3.08 13.85 -4.82
CA SER A 91 -3.23 12.41 -5.05
C SER A 91 -4.04 12.11 -6.32
N GLN A 92 -4.82 13.06 -6.80
CA GLN A 92 -5.66 12.94 -7.99
C GLN A 92 -4.89 13.28 -9.27
N GLY A 93 -4.32 14.48 -9.36
CA GLY A 93 -3.80 15.07 -10.59
C GLY A 93 -3.70 16.59 -10.46
N GLY A 94 -3.00 17.27 -11.35
CA GLY A 94 -2.89 18.72 -11.26
C GLY A 94 -1.85 19.36 -12.18
N GLY A 95 -1.76 20.68 -12.13
CA GLY A 95 -0.73 21.45 -12.83
C GLY A 95 -0.76 21.34 -14.35
N GLY A 96 -1.93 21.05 -14.94
CA GLY A 96 -2.10 20.90 -16.39
C GLY A 96 -1.79 19.51 -16.93
N ARG A 97 -1.35 18.57 -16.09
CA ARG A 97 -1.18 17.15 -16.48
C ARG A 97 -2.55 16.51 -16.79
N PRO A 98 -2.68 15.73 -17.88
CA PRO A 98 -3.95 15.10 -18.25
C PRO A 98 -4.39 13.97 -17.30
N HIS A 99 -3.46 13.28 -16.65
CA HIS A 99 -3.70 12.13 -15.79
C HIS A 99 -2.99 12.26 -14.42
N GLY A 100 -3.05 11.23 -13.58
CA GLY A 100 -2.47 11.26 -12.24
C GLY A 100 -2.66 9.95 -11.48
N GLY A 101 -3.07 10.01 -10.21
CA GLY A 101 -3.16 8.83 -9.33
C GLY A 101 -1.96 8.67 -8.41
N THR A 102 -1.71 7.49 -7.84
CA THR A 102 -0.72 7.34 -6.75
C THR A 102 0.40 6.32 -6.99
N HIS A 103 0.59 5.92 -8.24
CA HIS A 103 1.69 5.08 -8.75
C HIS A 103 2.66 5.94 -9.57
N ILE A 104 3.88 5.47 -9.86
CA ILE A 104 4.82 6.22 -10.74
C ILE A 104 4.19 6.49 -12.11
N ASP A 105 3.61 5.45 -12.72
CA ASP A 105 2.86 5.57 -13.96
C ASP A 105 1.49 6.19 -13.70
N ASP A 106 1.02 6.98 -14.66
CA ASP A 106 -0.31 7.56 -14.59
C ASP A 106 -1.39 6.46 -14.59
N ALA A 107 -2.36 6.60 -13.68
CA ALA A 107 -3.50 5.70 -13.58
C ALA A 107 -4.45 5.87 -14.78
N ARG A 108 -5.28 4.85 -15.02
CA ARG A 108 -6.34 4.94 -16.04
C ARG A 108 -7.23 6.18 -15.78
N PRO A 109 -7.61 6.95 -16.81
CA PRO A 109 -8.23 8.26 -16.64
C PRO A 109 -9.51 8.28 -15.79
N GLU A 110 -10.23 7.16 -15.71
CA GLU A 110 -11.47 6.98 -14.96
C GLU A 110 -11.27 6.76 -13.45
N LEU A 111 -10.04 6.56 -12.96
CA LEU A 111 -9.76 6.22 -11.57
C LEU A 111 -9.42 7.42 -10.67
N PRO A 112 -8.56 8.38 -11.08
CA PRO A 112 -8.30 9.57 -10.27
C PRO A 112 -9.58 10.38 -10.02
N GLY A 113 -9.79 10.79 -8.76
CA GLY A 113 -11.00 11.48 -8.30
C GLY A 113 -12.19 10.55 -8.03
N VAL A 114 -12.05 9.25 -8.30
CA VAL A 114 -13.08 8.21 -8.07
C VAL A 114 -12.65 7.23 -6.97
N LEU A 115 -11.39 6.78 -7.01
CA LEU A 115 -10.80 6.02 -5.92
C LEU A 115 -10.43 6.97 -4.77
N ILE A 116 -10.82 6.64 -3.53
CA ILE A 116 -10.55 7.48 -2.36
C ILE A 116 -9.05 7.76 -2.14
N ASN A 117 -8.16 6.81 -2.43
CA ASN A 117 -6.70 7.04 -2.35
C ASN A 117 -6.14 7.91 -3.50
N MET A 118 -6.98 8.31 -4.45
CA MET A 118 -6.67 9.19 -5.58
C MET A 118 -7.63 10.39 -5.66
N MET A 119 -8.25 10.76 -4.53
CA MET A 119 -9.06 11.97 -4.38
C MET A 119 -8.26 13.03 -3.61
N ASP A 120 -8.60 14.31 -3.79
CA ASP A 120 -8.14 15.38 -2.92
C ASP A 120 -9.29 15.94 -2.05
N ASP A 121 -8.94 16.77 -1.07
CA ASP A 121 -9.91 17.49 -0.25
C ASP A 121 -10.65 18.57 -1.06
N PRO A 122 -11.92 18.89 -0.71
CA PRO A 122 -12.66 18.42 0.47
C PRO A 122 -13.33 17.04 0.33
N ARG A 123 -13.47 16.53 -0.90
CA ARG A 123 -14.20 15.28 -1.18
C ARG A 123 -13.59 14.07 -0.48
N HIS A 124 -12.26 13.98 -0.47
CA HIS A 124 -11.54 12.91 0.21
C HIS A 124 -11.83 12.90 1.72
N ALA A 125 -11.62 14.03 2.41
CA ALA A 125 -11.92 14.16 3.84
C ALA A 125 -13.37 13.78 4.17
N ASP A 126 -14.34 14.29 3.41
CA ASP A 126 -15.75 14.00 3.65
C ASP A 126 -16.08 12.51 3.52
N LEU A 127 -15.56 11.87 2.47
CA LEU A 127 -15.76 10.43 2.28
C LEU A 127 -15.09 9.63 3.40
N LYS A 128 -13.85 9.98 3.76
CA LYS A 128 -13.11 9.31 4.85
C LYS A 128 -13.85 9.46 6.19
N ASP A 129 -14.38 10.63 6.50
CA ASP A 129 -15.15 10.89 7.72
C ASP A 129 -16.43 10.04 7.79
N VAL A 130 -17.13 9.88 6.68
CA VAL A 130 -18.35 9.05 6.61
C VAL A 130 -18.04 7.57 6.85
N LEU A 131 -16.87 7.09 6.40
CA LEU A 131 -16.47 5.68 6.52
C LEU A 131 -15.75 5.36 7.84
N SER A 132 -15.17 6.35 8.50
CA SER A 132 -14.36 6.19 9.73
C SER A 132 -15.02 5.39 10.86
N PRO A 133 -16.36 5.40 11.05
CA PRO A 133 -17.00 4.54 12.06
C PRO A 133 -16.70 3.04 11.89
N ALA A 134 -16.43 2.55 10.66
CA ALA A 134 -16.12 1.15 10.40
C ALA A 134 -14.81 0.67 11.05
N VAL A 135 -13.90 1.60 11.33
CA VAL A 135 -12.59 1.37 11.97
C VAL A 135 -12.49 2.08 13.32
N GLY A 136 -13.64 2.54 13.85
CA GLY A 136 -13.73 3.13 15.16
C GLY A 136 -13.57 2.08 16.28
N ARG A 137 -13.37 2.56 17.51
CA ARG A 137 -13.12 1.71 18.68
C ARG A 137 -14.12 0.57 18.86
N GLN A 138 -15.42 0.82 18.71
CA GLN A 138 -16.45 -0.21 18.88
C GLN A 138 -16.37 -1.29 17.79
N ALA A 139 -16.18 -0.88 16.53
CA ALA A 139 -16.04 -1.81 15.41
C ALA A 139 -14.78 -2.68 15.57
N LEU A 140 -13.66 -2.10 16.01
CA LEU A 140 -12.42 -2.84 16.27
C LEU A 140 -12.57 -3.88 17.39
N VAL A 141 -13.33 -3.57 18.46
CA VAL A 141 -13.63 -4.55 19.53
C VAL A 141 -14.45 -5.72 18.99
N ALA A 142 -15.44 -5.46 18.13
CA ALA A 142 -16.22 -6.51 17.49
C ALA A 142 -15.38 -7.37 16.54
N LEU A 143 -14.54 -6.73 15.72
CA LEU A 143 -13.59 -7.40 14.83
C LEU A 143 -12.60 -8.26 15.60
N GLU A 144 -12.07 -7.76 16.72
CA GLU A 144 -11.19 -8.53 17.62
C GLU A 144 -11.87 -9.80 18.13
N GLY A 145 -13.13 -9.69 18.59
CA GLY A 145 -13.91 -10.83 19.07
C GLY A 145 -14.14 -11.90 18.01
N ALA A 146 -14.32 -11.48 16.74
CA ALA A 146 -14.52 -12.40 15.61
C ALA A 146 -13.22 -12.98 15.06
N LEU A 147 -12.12 -12.22 15.05
CA LEU A 147 -10.83 -12.63 14.50
C LEU A 147 -10.01 -13.50 15.44
N ARG A 148 -10.06 -13.26 16.75
CA ARG A 148 -9.23 -13.99 17.73
C ARG A 148 -9.43 -15.52 17.67
N PRO A 149 -10.67 -16.07 17.65
CA PRO A 149 -10.85 -17.52 17.51
C PRO A 149 -10.26 -18.05 16.21
N TYR A 150 -10.43 -17.33 15.10
CA TYR A 150 -9.90 -17.72 13.80
C TYR A 150 -8.37 -17.76 13.79
N VAL A 151 -7.70 -16.75 14.35
CA VAL A 151 -6.24 -16.73 14.48
C VAL A 151 -5.75 -17.89 15.37
N ASN A 152 -6.48 -18.20 16.45
CA ASN A 152 -6.14 -19.34 17.30
C ASN A 152 -6.24 -20.67 16.57
N GLU A 153 -7.31 -20.89 15.81
CA GLU A 153 -7.50 -22.08 14.96
C GLU A 153 -6.40 -22.20 13.91
N LEU A 154 -6.00 -21.10 13.28
CA LEU A 154 -4.88 -21.08 12.34
C LEU A 154 -3.60 -21.57 13.02
N VAL A 155 -3.22 -20.97 14.16
CA VAL A 155 -1.99 -21.34 14.88
C VAL A 155 -2.02 -22.79 15.37
N ASP A 156 -3.18 -23.30 15.82
CA ASP A 156 -3.34 -24.71 16.21
C ASP A 156 -3.12 -25.63 15.00
N GLY A 157 -3.63 -25.25 13.83
CA GLY A 157 -3.39 -25.96 12.57
C GLY A 157 -1.90 -25.98 12.18
N LEU A 158 -1.17 -24.88 12.36
CA LEU A 158 0.27 -24.83 12.09
C LEU A 158 1.04 -25.79 13.01
N LEU A 159 0.72 -25.77 14.31
CA LEU A 159 1.35 -26.64 15.31
C LEU A 159 1.09 -28.12 15.04
N ALA A 160 -0.11 -28.48 14.59
CA ALA A 160 -0.45 -29.86 14.24
C ALA A 160 0.33 -30.38 13.04
N ARG A 161 0.65 -29.51 12.06
CA ARG A 161 1.43 -29.88 10.87
C ARG A 161 2.93 -29.85 11.12
N GLY A 162 3.41 -28.98 12.00
CA GLY A 162 4.84 -28.76 12.26
C GLY A 162 5.57 -27.93 11.20
N GLU A 163 4.85 -27.48 10.16
CA GLU A 163 5.36 -26.67 9.06
C GLU A 163 4.26 -25.77 8.47
N ALA A 164 4.68 -24.68 7.83
CA ALA A 164 3.78 -23.74 7.18
C ALA A 164 4.46 -22.96 6.05
N GLU A 165 3.68 -22.56 5.04
CA GLU A 165 4.03 -21.44 4.17
C GLU A 165 3.44 -20.17 4.82
N PHE A 166 4.23 -19.49 5.64
CA PHE A 166 3.71 -18.50 6.59
C PHE A 166 3.00 -17.32 5.92
N ALA A 167 3.47 -16.90 4.74
CA ALA A 167 2.88 -15.79 4.02
C ALA A 167 1.45 -16.11 3.54
N ALA A 168 1.21 -17.34 3.08
CA ALA A 168 -0.09 -17.79 2.61
C ALA A 168 -0.99 -18.30 3.75
N ASP A 169 -0.46 -19.16 4.62
CA ASP A 169 -1.23 -19.86 5.64
C ASP A 169 -1.70 -18.96 6.78
N VAL A 170 -0.97 -17.86 7.04
CA VAL A 170 -1.30 -16.91 8.12
C VAL A 170 -1.53 -15.52 7.57
N GLY A 171 -0.55 -14.92 6.89
CA GLY A 171 -0.63 -13.54 6.44
C GLY A 171 -1.84 -13.27 5.54
N ALA A 172 -1.96 -14.03 4.45
CA ALA A 172 -3.07 -13.90 3.51
C ALA A 172 -4.41 -14.30 4.15
N ALA A 173 -4.41 -15.36 4.95
CA ALA A 173 -5.59 -15.89 5.62
C ALA A 173 -6.23 -14.87 6.59
N VAL A 174 -5.40 -14.25 7.45
CA VAL A 174 -5.85 -13.23 8.42
C VAL A 174 -6.37 -11.99 7.72
N GLY A 175 -5.61 -11.44 6.77
CA GLY A 175 -6.03 -10.25 6.02
C GLY A 175 -7.34 -10.47 5.26
N ALA A 176 -7.48 -11.62 4.59
CA ALA A 176 -8.69 -11.95 3.84
C ALA A 176 -9.90 -12.09 4.77
N ARG A 177 -9.71 -12.66 5.97
CA ARG A 177 -10.79 -12.77 6.96
C ARG A 177 -11.17 -11.41 7.54
N ALA A 178 -10.20 -10.59 7.91
CA ALA A 178 -10.46 -9.28 8.49
C ALA A 178 -11.21 -8.37 7.53
N ILE A 179 -10.79 -8.32 6.26
CA ILE A 179 -11.50 -7.49 5.27
C ILE A 179 -12.90 -8.02 4.97
N SER A 180 -13.07 -9.36 4.99
CA SER A 180 -14.38 -9.98 4.82
C SER A 180 -15.34 -9.59 5.95
N LEU A 181 -14.85 -9.58 7.19
CA LEU A 181 -15.63 -9.12 8.35
C LEU A 181 -15.93 -7.63 8.27
N LEU A 182 -14.93 -6.80 7.95
CA LEU A 182 -15.08 -5.34 7.86
C LEU A 182 -16.13 -4.94 6.81
N LEU A 183 -16.12 -5.58 5.64
CA LEU A 183 -17.05 -5.29 4.55
C LEU A 183 -18.42 -5.97 4.68
N GLY A 184 -18.60 -6.85 5.66
CA GLY A 184 -19.84 -7.61 5.83
C GLY A 184 -20.03 -8.70 4.77
N ILE A 185 -18.95 -9.31 4.29
CA ILE A 185 -19.04 -10.45 3.38
C ILE A 185 -19.69 -11.63 4.12
N PRO A 186 -20.77 -12.23 3.57
CA PRO A 186 -21.39 -13.43 4.13
C PRO A 186 -20.38 -14.56 4.34
N ARG A 187 -20.57 -15.35 5.40
CA ARG A 187 -19.62 -16.38 5.82
C ARG A 187 -19.38 -17.45 4.76
N GLU A 188 -20.43 -17.78 4.02
CA GLU A 188 -20.41 -18.72 2.89
C GLU A 188 -19.48 -18.29 1.75
N ASP A 189 -19.22 -16.99 1.61
CA ASP A 189 -18.39 -16.41 0.54
C ASP A 189 -16.93 -16.20 0.99
N TRP A 190 -16.59 -16.41 2.27
CA TRP A 190 -15.20 -16.23 2.74
C TRP A 190 -14.17 -17.08 1.98
N PRO A 191 -14.42 -18.36 1.63
CA PRO A 191 -13.49 -19.14 0.80
C PRO A 191 -13.29 -18.55 -0.61
N LEU A 192 -14.34 -17.95 -1.19
CA LEU A 192 -14.27 -17.27 -2.48
C LEU A 192 -13.36 -16.04 -2.38
N PHE A 193 -13.53 -15.21 -1.35
CA PHE A 193 -12.69 -14.03 -1.13
C PHE A 193 -11.24 -14.39 -0.84
N ALA A 194 -10.98 -15.45 -0.08
CA ALA A 194 -9.62 -15.96 0.11
C ALA A 194 -8.98 -16.37 -1.24
N THR A 195 -9.74 -17.03 -2.10
CA THR A 195 -9.29 -17.42 -3.44
C THR A 195 -9.03 -16.21 -4.34
N TRP A 196 -9.96 -15.25 -4.38
CA TRP A 196 -9.85 -14.04 -5.19
C TRP A 196 -8.70 -13.15 -4.74
N THR A 197 -8.59 -12.87 -3.45
CA THR A 197 -7.50 -12.04 -2.91
C THR A 197 -6.14 -12.67 -3.13
N SER A 198 -6.00 -13.98 -2.90
CA SER A 198 -4.76 -14.71 -3.20
C SER A 198 -4.40 -14.65 -4.69
N ALA A 199 -5.37 -14.82 -5.59
CA ALA A 199 -5.13 -14.77 -7.03
C ALA A 199 -4.82 -13.35 -7.54
N LEU A 200 -5.50 -12.32 -7.04
CA LEU A 200 -5.22 -10.91 -7.37
C LEU A 200 -3.87 -10.45 -6.80
N MET A 201 -3.40 -11.08 -5.73
CA MET A 201 -2.03 -10.91 -5.22
C MET A 201 -0.99 -11.77 -5.94
N GLY A 202 -1.47 -12.73 -6.74
CA GLY A 202 -0.72 -13.84 -7.31
C GLY A 202 0.47 -13.42 -8.16
N PHE A 203 1.33 -14.42 -8.36
CA PHE A 203 2.65 -14.35 -8.96
C PHE A 203 2.62 -14.07 -10.48
N ASP A 204 1.59 -14.56 -11.17
CA ASP A 204 1.48 -14.55 -12.63
C ASP A 204 1.58 -13.12 -13.22
N ASP A 205 0.98 -12.14 -12.53
CA ASP A 205 0.95 -10.74 -12.96
C ASP A 205 2.26 -10.01 -12.65
N ARG A 206 3.04 -10.50 -11.67
CA ARG A 206 4.26 -9.84 -11.17
C ARG A 206 5.51 -10.24 -11.95
N GLU A 207 5.55 -11.45 -12.47
CA GLU A 207 6.61 -11.89 -13.40
C GLU A 207 6.56 -11.10 -14.72
N THR A 208 5.36 -10.75 -15.18
CA THR A 208 5.14 -10.09 -16.47
C THR A 208 4.86 -8.60 -16.37
N ALA A 209 4.66 -8.07 -15.16
CA ALA A 209 4.18 -6.71 -14.87
C ALA A 209 2.86 -6.34 -15.57
N GLU A 210 2.09 -7.34 -16.01
CA GLU A 210 0.82 -7.21 -16.73
C GLU A 210 -0.24 -8.15 -16.14
N PRO A 211 -1.49 -7.70 -15.95
CA PRO A 211 -2.54 -8.55 -15.42
C PRO A 211 -2.86 -9.73 -16.34
N SER A 212 -2.76 -10.95 -15.82
CA SER A 212 -3.19 -12.19 -16.48
C SER A 212 -4.69 -12.18 -16.78
N GLU A 213 -5.14 -12.93 -17.79
CA GLU A 213 -6.57 -13.10 -18.10
C GLU A 213 -7.37 -13.55 -16.87
N ARG A 214 -6.77 -14.40 -16.03
CA ARG A 214 -7.34 -14.86 -14.77
C ARG A 214 -7.54 -13.70 -13.79
N SER A 215 -6.51 -12.88 -13.57
CA SER A 215 -6.57 -11.72 -12.68
C SER A 215 -7.60 -10.69 -13.15
N GLN A 216 -7.64 -10.40 -14.45
CA GLN A 216 -8.64 -9.53 -15.06
C GLN A 216 -10.07 -10.04 -14.84
N LYS A 217 -10.31 -11.33 -15.06
CA LYS A 217 -11.61 -11.95 -14.81
C LYS A 217 -12.02 -11.83 -13.34
N ILE A 218 -11.10 -12.12 -12.41
CA ILE A 218 -11.37 -12.03 -10.97
C ILE A 218 -11.68 -10.58 -10.57
N HIS A 219 -10.98 -9.60 -11.14
CA HIS A 219 -11.27 -8.19 -10.93
C HIS A 219 -12.71 -7.84 -11.35
N MET A 220 -13.15 -8.32 -12.52
CA MET A 220 -14.53 -8.14 -13.00
C MET A 220 -15.55 -8.84 -12.09
N ASP A 221 -15.26 -10.08 -11.67
CA ASP A 221 -16.13 -10.84 -10.76
C ASP A 221 -16.27 -10.14 -9.40
N LEU A 222 -15.17 -9.62 -8.84
CA LEU A 222 -15.14 -8.84 -7.60
C LEU A 222 -15.97 -7.56 -7.73
N PHE A 223 -15.84 -6.85 -8.86
CA PHE A 223 -16.62 -5.65 -9.14
C PHE A 223 -18.12 -5.94 -9.20
N GLY A 224 -18.50 -7.00 -9.93
CA GLY A 224 -19.89 -7.46 -9.99
C GLY A 224 -20.44 -7.95 -8.65
N TYR A 225 -19.61 -8.58 -7.82
CA TYR A 225 -19.97 -8.97 -6.46
C TYR A 225 -20.24 -7.73 -5.59
N GLY A 226 -19.30 -6.77 -5.58
CA GLY A 226 -19.43 -5.53 -4.82
C GLY A 226 -20.72 -4.78 -5.16
N ALA A 227 -21.05 -4.68 -6.45
CA ALA A 227 -22.31 -4.08 -6.91
C ALA A 227 -23.54 -4.76 -6.27
N ARG A 228 -23.60 -6.10 -6.27
CA ARG A 228 -24.73 -6.84 -5.67
C ARG A 228 -24.78 -6.68 -4.15
N LEU A 229 -23.63 -6.74 -3.48
CA LEU A 229 -23.55 -6.58 -2.03
C LEU A 229 -24.02 -5.17 -1.61
N LEU A 230 -23.55 -4.13 -2.30
CA LEU A 230 -23.93 -2.74 -1.99
C LEU A 230 -25.42 -2.49 -2.19
N VAL A 231 -26.04 -3.08 -3.22
CA VAL A 231 -27.50 -3.04 -3.41
C VAL A 231 -28.23 -3.70 -2.23
N ALA A 232 -27.79 -4.89 -1.82
CA ALA A 232 -28.37 -5.60 -0.69
C ALA A 232 -28.24 -4.79 0.62
N ARG A 233 -27.07 -4.17 0.85
CA ARG A 233 -26.79 -3.34 2.03
C ARG A 233 -27.49 -1.99 2.05
N ARG A 234 -27.92 -1.48 0.89
CA ARG A 234 -28.81 -0.32 0.81
C ARG A 234 -30.24 -0.68 1.21
N ALA A 235 -30.71 -1.87 0.81
CA ALA A 235 -32.06 -2.34 1.13
C ALA A 235 -32.19 -2.82 2.59
N ALA A 236 -31.16 -3.46 3.13
CA ALA A 236 -31.12 -3.98 4.50
C ALA A 236 -29.75 -3.66 5.14
N PRO A 237 -29.59 -2.46 5.73
CA PRO A 237 -28.33 -2.07 6.36
C PRO A 237 -27.95 -2.95 7.56
N GLN A 238 -26.65 -3.16 7.73
CA GLN A 238 -25.99 -3.85 8.84
C GLN A 238 -24.90 -2.96 9.45
N GLU A 239 -24.26 -3.40 10.52
CA GLU A 239 -23.15 -2.70 11.18
C GLU A 239 -21.79 -3.05 10.54
N ASP A 240 -21.65 -2.77 9.24
CA ASP A 240 -20.43 -3.05 8.47
C ASP A 240 -20.06 -1.92 7.49
N LEU A 241 -18.82 -1.94 6.99
CA LEU A 241 -18.32 -0.96 6.03
C LEU A 241 -19.09 -1.02 4.69
N GLY A 242 -19.59 -2.19 4.30
CA GLY A 242 -20.42 -2.35 3.11
C GLY A 242 -21.71 -1.52 3.21
N SER A 243 -22.35 -1.50 4.38
CA SER A 243 -23.51 -0.68 4.67
C SER A 243 -23.21 0.80 4.76
N LEU A 244 -22.09 1.19 5.36
CA LEU A 244 -21.65 2.58 5.36
C LEU A 244 -21.38 3.04 3.92
N LEU A 245 -20.65 2.27 3.12
CA LEU A 245 -20.40 2.57 1.70
C LEU A 245 -21.69 2.63 0.88
N ALA A 246 -22.62 1.70 1.07
CA ALA A 246 -23.87 1.63 0.31
C ALA A 246 -24.80 2.83 0.57
N ASN A 247 -24.79 3.35 1.80
CA ASN A 247 -25.69 4.40 2.28
C ASN A 247 -24.98 5.75 2.55
N ALA A 248 -23.67 5.85 2.32
CA ALA A 248 -22.89 7.06 2.55
C ALA A 248 -23.49 8.27 1.84
N GLN A 249 -23.63 9.36 2.60
CA GLN A 249 -24.01 10.69 2.13
C GLN A 249 -22.92 11.66 2.58
N LEU A 250 -22.33 12.38 1.63
CA LEU A 250 -21.34 13.39 1.94
C LEU A 250 -22.01 14.55 2.68
N ARG A 251 -21.35 15.08 3.71
CA ARG A 251 -21.96 16.02 4.65
C ARG A 251 -21.98 17.46 4.14
N ARG A 252 -21.11 17.82 3.19
CA ARG A 252 -21.06 19.16 2.63
C ARG A 252 -22.03 19.29 1.45
N ASP A 253 -22.89 20.31 1.52
CA ASP A 253 -23.83 20.65 0.44
C ASP A 253 -23.11 21.00 -0.89
N SER A 254 -21.84 21.40 -0.82
CA SER A 254 -21.01 21.68 -2.00
C SER A 254 -20.58 20.42 -2.76
N GLU A 255 -20.61 19.25 -2.11
CA GLU A 255 -20.20 17.99 -2.72
C GLU A 255 -21.38 17.28 -3.36
N ARG A 256 -21.17 16.82 -4.61
CA ARG A 256 -22.14 15.95 -5.25
C ARG A 256 -22.26 14.61 -4.50
N PRO A 257 -23.45 13.97 -4.51
CA PRO A 257 -23.60 12.61 -4.00
C PRO A 257 -22.57 11.63 -4.59
N LEU A 258 -22.22 10.61 -3.81
CA LEU A 258 -21.39 9.52 -4.30
C LEU A 258 -22.12 8.77 -5.42
N THR A 259 -21.44 8.67 -6.54
CA THR A 259 -21.83 7.83 -7.67
C THR A 259 -21.71 6.36 -7.30
N GLU A 260 -22.39 5.52 -8.07
CA GLU A 260 -22.30 4.08 -7.89
C GLU A 260 -20.89 3.55 -8.19
N LEU A 261 -20.20 4.14 -9.17
CA LEU A 261 -18.80 3.80 -9.47
C LEU A 261 -17.87 4.10 -8.30
N GLU A 262 -18.02 5.25 -7.62
CA GLU A 262 -17.22 5.59 -6.42
C GLU A 262 -17.45 4.58 -5.29
N ARG A 263 -18.69 4.12 -5.08
CA ARG A 263 -18.99 3.12 -4.04
C ARG A 263 -18.37 1.76 -4.38
N GLN A 264 -18.52 1.32 -5.62
CA GLN A 264 -18.01 0.01 -6.08
C GLN A 264 -16.48 -0.03 -6.11
N THR A 265 -15.84 1.03 -6.60
CA THR A 265 -14.38 1.13 -6.61
C THR A 265 -13.81 1.27 -5.20
N ALA A 266 -14.48 2.00 -4.28
CA ALA A 266 -14.10 2.02 -2.88
C ALA A 266 -14.20 0.63 -2.23
N PHE A 267 -15.28 -0.13 -2.48
CA PHE A 267 -15.40 -1.52 -2.04
C PHE A 267 -14.22 -2.38 -2.55
N CYS A 268 -13.93 -2.34 -3.84
CA CYS A 268 -12.85 -3.13 -4.44
C CYS A 268 -11.47 -2.72 -3.90
N LEU A 269 -11.24 -1.41 -3.72
CA LEU A 269 -10.00 -0.90 -3.13
C LEU A 269 -9.81 -1.41 -1.71
N MET A 270 -10.86 -1.45 -0.89
CA MET A 270 -10.76 -1.94 0.48
C MET A 270 -10.38 -3.43 0.51
N VAL A 271 -10.98 -4.25 -0.37
CA VAL A 271 -10.61 -5.67 -0.52
C VAL A 271 -9.12 -5.83 -0.86
N LEU A 272 -8.64 -5.10 -1.86
CA LEU A 272 -7.26 -5.21 -2.34
C LEU A 272 -6.25 -4.63 -1.34
N ALA A 273 -6.41 -3.36 -0.98
CA ALA A 273 -5.46 -2.63 -0.14
C ALA A 273 -5.42 -3.20 1.29
N GLY A 274 -6.57 -3.62 1.83
CA GLY A 274 -6.68 -4.18 3.17
C GLY A 274 -6.11 -5.59 3.30
N THR A 275 -6.04 -6.35 2.21
CA THR A 275 -5.52 -7.73 2.28
C THR A 275 -4.00 -7.77 2.02
N GLU A 276 -3.50 -7.08 0.98
CA GLU A 276 -2.11 -7.24 0.55
C GLU A 276 -1.12 -6.64 1.55
N SER A 277 -1.38 -5.40 1.97
CA SER A 277 -0.50 -4.70 2.92
C SER A 277 -0.44 -5.41 4.27
N THR A 278 -1.57 -5.92 4.77
CA THR A 278 -1.63 -6.71 6.00
C THR A 278 -0.88 -8.04 5.86
N ARG A 279 -1.08 -8.79 4.77
CA ARG A 279 -0.32 -10.04 4.51
C ARG A 279 1.18 -9.79 4.64
N ASN A 280 1.66 -8.75 3.96
CA ASN A 280 3.08 -8.42 3.91
C ASN A 280 3.63 -7.92 5.25
N MET A 281 2.84 -7.14 5.98
CA MET A 281 3.17 -6.73 7.34
C MET A 281 3.32 -7.95 8.25
N ILE A 282 2.35 -8.88 8.25
CA ILE A 282 2.36 -10.10 9.06
C ILE A 282 3.55 -10.99 8.72
N ALA A 283 3.70 -11.34 7.44
CA ALA A 283 4.78 -12.20 6.99
C ALA A 283 6.16 -11.56 7.24
N GLY A 284 6.35 -10.31 6.83
CA GLY A 284 7.61 -9.58 7.01
C GLY A 284 7.97 -9.34 8.47
N GLY A 285 6.96 -9.10 9.33
CA GLY A 285 7.17 -8.89 10.76
C GLY A 285 7.61 -10.15 11.49
N VAL A 286 6.97 -11.27 11.18
CA VAL A 286 7.35 -12.57 11.72
C VAL A 286 8.69 -13.04 11.15
N LEU A 287 8.98 -12.76 9.87
CA LEU A 287 10.30 -12.99 9.29
C LEU A 287 11.38 -12.21 10.04
N ALA A 288 11.15 -10.92 10.33
CA ALA A 288 12.09 -10.12 11.11
C ALA A 288 12.32 -10.71 12.50
N LEU A 289 11.27 -11.19 13.18
CA LEU A 289 11.41 -11.85 14.48
C LEU A 289 12.16 -13.20 14.40
N ALA A 290 11.93 -14.00 13.35
CA ALA A 290 12.65 -15.25 13.11
C ALA A 290 14.15 -15.01 12.88
N GLN A 291 14.50 -13.91 12.22
CA GLN A 291 15.89 -13.47 12.01
C GLN A 291 16.52 -12.84 13.28
N HIS A 292 15.70 -12.47 14.27
CA HIS A 292 16.13 -11.84 15.52
C HIS A 292 15.54 -12.58 16.74
N PRO A 293 15.97 -13.83 17.03
CA PRO A 293 15.37 -14.65 18.08
C PRO A 293 15.46 -14.03 19.49
N ALA A 294 16.45 -13.17 19.74
CA ALA A 294 16.54 -12.41 20.98
C ALA A 294 15.37 -11.41 21.15
N GLN A 295 14.91 -10.80 20.05
CA GLN A 295 13.73 -9.92 20.05
C GLN A 295 12.44 -10.71 20.28
N TRP A 296 12.32 -11.90 19.66
CA TRP A 296 11.22 -12.82 19.95
C TRP A 296 11.17 -13.19 21.44
N GLN A 297 12.31 -13.55 22.03
CA GLN A 297 12.40 -13.89 23.44
C GLN A 297 12.04 -12.69 24.34
N ALA A 298 12.49 -11.49 24.00
CA ALA A 298 12.09 -10.27 24.70
C ALA A 298 10.57 -10.06 24.73
N LEU A 299 9.88 -10.26 23.59
CA LEU A 299 8.41 -10.16 23.54
C LEU A 299 7.72 -11.25 24.36
N ARG A 300 8.32 -12.45 24.45
CA ARG A 300 7.78 -13.53 25.28
C ARG A 300 7.89 -13.19 26.77
N ASP A 301 9.05 -12.71 27.19
CA ASP A 301 9.33 -12.38 28.58
C ASP A 301 8.55 -11.14 29.04
N GLU A 302 8.31 -10.20 28.12
CA GLU A 302 7.65 -8.93 28.42
C GLU A 302 6.59 -8.55 27.37
N ARG A 303 5.34 -8.98 27.61
CA ARG A 303 4.21 -8.71 26.70
C ARG A 303 3.80 -7.25 26.58
N SER A 304 4.19 -6.41 27.54
CA SER A 304 4.00 -4.95 27.45
C SER A 304 4.76 -4.31 26.30
N LEU A 305 5.73 -5.00 25.69
CA LEU A 305 6.48 -4.53 24.51
C LEU A 305 5.71 -4.68 23.19
N LEU A 306 4.58 -5.38 23.15
CA LEU A 306 3.86 -5.62 21.89
C LEU A 306 3.48 -4.34 21.11
N PRO A 307 2.99 -3.25 21.74
CA PRO A 307 2.70 -2.02 21.01
C PRO A 307 3.93 -1.45 20.29
N SER A 308 5.07 -1.31 20.97
CA SER A 308 6.30 -0.80 20.36
C SER A 308 6.86 -1.76 19.31
N ALA A 309 6.72 -3.07 19.53
CA ALA A 309 7.11 -4.09 18.57
C ALA A 309 6.32 -4.04 17.27
N ILE A 310 5.00 -3.81 17.35
CA ILE A 310 4.13 -3.67 16.17
C ILE A 310 4.53 -2.44 15.36
N ASP A 311 4.80 -1.32 16.03
CA ASP A 311 5.28 -0.10 15.37
C ASP A 311 6.67 -0.34 14.74
N GLU A 312 7.56 -1.09 15.39
CA GLU A 312 8.85 -1.47 14.80
C GLU A 312 8.68 -2.39 13.59
N ILE A 313 7.77 -3.37 13.65
CA ILE A 313 7.46 -4.24 12.52
C ILE A 313 6.93 -3.42 11.34
N LEU A 314 6.03 -2.48 11.59
CA LEU A 314 5.50 -1.58 10.57
C LEU A 314 6.60 -0.73 9.93
N ARG A 315 7.48 -0.12 10.74
CA ARG A 315 8.65 0.62 10.27
C ARG A 315 9.59 -0.28 9.45
N TRP A 316 9.87 -1.47 9.96
CA TRP A 316 10.84 -2.40 9.39
C TRP A 316 10.39 -2.94 8.03
N THR A 317 9.13 -3.36 7.95
CA THR A 317 8.55 -4.00 6.76
C THR A 317 8.10 -3.01 5.71
N THR A 318 7.53 -1.86 6.11
CA THR A 318 6.92 -0.84 5.25
C THR A 318 6.31 -1.43 3.95
N PRO A 319 5.15 -2.12 4.05
CA PRO A 319 4.61 -2.92 2.95
C PRO A 319 4.36 -2.16 1.64
N THR A 320 4.09 -0.86 1.73
CA THR A 320 3.93 0.05 0.58
C THR A 320 5.12 1.00 0.56
N PRO A 321 6.14 0.79 -0.28
CA PRO A 321 7.37 1.59 -0.19
C PRO A 321 7.20 3.04 -0.57
N TYR A 322 6.28 3.36 -1.48
CA TYR A 322 6.02 4.73 -1.90
C TYR A 322 4.57 4.98 -2.33
N ASN A 323 4.19 6.26 -2.32
CA ASN A 323 3.09 6.78 -3.12
C ASN A 323 3.54 7.98 -3.95
N ARG A 324 2.88 8.18 -5.08
CA ARG A 324 3.11 9.32 -5.96
C ARG A 324 2.08 10.44 -5.74
N ARG A 325 2.49 11.68 -6.00
CA ARG A 325 1.69 12.91 -6.01
C ARG A 325 2.00 13.73 -7.27
N THR A 326 1.07 14.61 -7.67
CA THR A 326 1.28 15.59 -8.75
C THR A 326 1.45 16.95 -8.12
N ALA A 327 2.50 17.68 -8.49
CA ALA A 327 2.61 19.09 -8.13
C ALA A 327 1.49 19.90 -8.81
N THR A 328 0.65 20.59 -8.05
CA THR A 328 -0.47 21.37 -8.58
C THR A 328 -0.06 22.77 -9.03
N ARG A 329 1.11 23.21 -8.58
CA ARG A 329 1.77 24.49 -8.86
C ARG A 329 3.28 24.31 -8.73
N ASP A 330 4.06 25.30 -9.15
CA ASP A 330 5.50 25.30 -8.91
C ASP A 330 5.79 25.33 -7.39
N VAL A 331 6.69 24.47 -6.94
CA VAL A 331 7.12 24.32 -5.54
C VAL A 331 8.63 24.27 -5.47
N THR A 332 9.21 24.97 -4.50
CA THR A 332 10.63 24.80 -4.14
C THR A 332 10.70 23.95 -2.88
N LEU A 333 11.45 22.84 -2.93
CA LEU A 333 11.66 21.93 -1.82
C LEU A 333 13.16 21.64 -1.70
N GLY A 334 13.79 22.16 -0.64
CA GLY A 334 15.25 22.29 -0.60
C GLY A 334 15.76 23.12 -1.79
N ASP A 335 16.75 22.61 -2.52
CA ASP A 335 17.31 23.25 -3.72
C ASP A 335 16.57 22.84 -5.01
N ALA A 336 15.54 22.00 -4.92
CA ALA A 336 14.81 21.50 -6.09
C ALA A 336 13.64 22.44 -6.46
N HIS A 337 13.51 22.70 -7.77
CA HIS A 337 12.37 23.43 -8.34
C HIS A 337 11.44 22.44 -9.07
N ILE A 338 10.39 22.01 -8.36
CA ILE A 338 9.36 21.10 -8.87
C ILE A 338 8.32 21.94 -9.60
N ARG A 339 8.07 21.65 -10.88
CA ARG A 339 7.12 22.40 -11.71
C ARG A 339 5.70 21.87 -11.54
N ALA A 340 4.72 22.73 -11.79
CA ALA A 340 3.33 22.31 -11.93
C ALA A 340 3.22 21.16 -12.96
N GLY A 341 2.53 20.08 -12.59
CA GLY A 341 2.35 18.89 -13.40
C GLY A 341 3.41 17.81 -13.19
N ASP A 342 4.51 18.11 -12.50
CA ASP A 342 5.55 17.13 -12.22
C ASP A 342 5.04 16.02 -11.28
N LYS A 343 5.51 14.79 -11.54
CA LYS A 343 5.31 13.63 -10.67
C LYS A 343 6.29 13.69 -9.51
N VAL A 344 5.82 13.39 -8.30
CA VAL A 344 6.64 13.39 -7.07
C VAL A 344 6.36 12.12 -6.28
N THR A 345 7.39 11.32 -6.04
CA THR A 345 7.30 10.06 -5.28
C THR A 345 7.79 10.26 -3.85
N LEU A 346 6.99 9.76 -2.90
CA LEU A 346 7.23 9.82 -1.46
C LEU A 346 7.63 8.43 -0.96
N TRP A 347 8.93 8.17 -0.77
CA TRP A 347 9.43 6.84 -0.42
C TRP A 347 9.42 6.59 1.10
N TRP A 348 8.27 6.16 1.61
CA TRP A 348 8.04 5.80 3.01
C TRP A 348 9.10 4.84 3.58
N THR A 349 9.52 3.81 2.82
CA THR A 349 10.54 2.86 3.30
C THR A 349 11.89 3.54 3.52
N SER A 350 12.25 4.52 2.68
CA SER A 350 13.46 5.32 2.89
C SER A 350 13.33 6.21 4.12
N ALA A 351 12.19 6.90 4.28
CA ALA A 351 11.93 7.71 5.47
C ALA A 351 11.98 6.90 6.77
N ASN A 352 11.45 5.67 6.75
CA ASN A 352 11.46 4.74 7.88
C ASN A 352 12.85 4.19 8.24
N ARG A 353 13.87 4.54 7.43
CA ARG A 353 15.29 4.23 7.64
C ARG A 353 16.16 5.48 7.69
N ASP A 354 15.56 6.67 7.82
CA ASP A 354 16.29 7.93 7.87
C ASP A 354 17.07 8.08 9.17
N GLU A 355 18.39 8.12 9.06
CA GLU A 355 19.35 8.25 10.16
C GLU A 355 19.19 9.57 10.94
N SER A 356 18.58 10.60 10.33
CA SER A 356 18.30 11.87 11.01
C SER A 356 17.11 11.79 11.97
N VAL A 357 16.28 10.74 11.86
CA VAL A 357 15.07 10.55 12.68
C VAL A 357 15.20 9.32 13.58
N PHE A 358 15.74 8.23 13.06
CA PHE A 358 15.86 6.96 13.77
C PHE A 358 17.31 6.69 14.13
N LYS A 359 17.59 6.50 15.42
CA LYS A 359 18.88 5.94 15.87
C LYS A 359 19.01 4.51 15.36
N ASP A 360 20.17 4.15 14.82
CA ASP A 360 20.45 2.81 14.28
C ASP A 360 19.31 2.30 13.37
N PRO A 361 18.99 3.02 12.27
CA PRO A 361 17.77 2.76 11.48
C PRO A 361 17.76 1.39 10.80
N MET A 362 18.93 0.79 10.62
CA MET A 362 19.11 -0.53 10.03
C MET A 362 19.02 -1.67 11.06
N ALA A 363 18.88 -1.38 12.35
CA ALA A 363 18.64 -2.38 13.39
C ALA A 363 17.13 -2.60 13.61
N PHE A 364 16.72 -3.85 13.77
CA PHE A 364 15.37 -4.22 14.19
C PHE A 364 15.31 -4.24 15.72
N ASP A 365 14.53 -3.33 16.30
CA ASP A 365 14.38 -3.18 17.76
C ASP A 365 12.94 -3.06 18.23
N VAL A 366 12.41 -4.13 18.85
CA VAL A 366 11.03 -4.16 19.36
C VAL A 366 10.80 -3.19 20.52
N ARG A 367 11.87 -2.63 21.09
CA ARG A 367 11.83 -1.60 22.13
C ARG A 367 11.99 -0.18 21.59
N ARG A 368 12.04 0.00 20.26
CA ARG A 368 12.26 1.31 19.64
C ARG A 368 11.19 2.30 20.08
N ASP A 369 11.63 3.33 20.79
CA ASP A 369 10.83 4.47 21.22
C ASP A 369 11.74 5.72 21.29
N PRO A 370 11.36 6.86 20.66
CA PRO A 370 10.19 7.06 19.80
C PRO A 370 10.30 6.33 18.45
N ASN A 371 9.15 6.06 17.82
CA ASN A 371 9.07 5.43 16.50
C ASN A 371 8.11 6.16 15.54
N PRO A 372 8.46 7.37 15.06
CA PRO A 372 7.61 8.18 14.17
C PRO A 372 7.63 7.66 12.71
N HIS A 373 7.37 6.38 12.51
CA HIS A 373 7.34 5.73 11.21
C HIS A 373 6.17 6.21 10.34
N LEU A 374 6.36 6.16 9.02
CA LEU A 374 5.42 6.57 7.98
C LEU A 374 4.85 5.37 7.21
N ALA A 375 4.87 4.16 7.80
CA ALA A 375 4.39 2.94 7.14
C ALA A 375 2.90 2.99 6.77
N PHE A 376 2.12 3.83 7.44
CA PHE A 376 0.71 4.12 7.13
C PHE A 376 0.53 5.41 6.31
N GLY A 377 1.61 5.98 5.77
CA GLY A 377 1.61 7.31 5.15
C GLY A 377 1.53 8.44 6.16
N TYR A 378 1.37 9.67 5.67
CA TYR A 378 1.30 10.89 6.47
C TYR A 378 0.29 11.89 5.89
N GLY A 379 -0.14 12.85 6.71
CA GLY A 379 -1.08 13.91 6.32
C GLY A 379 -2.51 13.39 6.10
N THR A 380 -3.26 14.08 5.24
CA THR A 380 -4.67 13.80 4.95
C THR A 380 -4.90 12.33 4.53
N HIS A 381 -3.96 11.76 3.77
CA HIS A 381 -4.02 10.38 3.28
C HIS A 381 -3.37 9.34 4.21
N CYS A 382 -3.24 9.62 5.50
CA CYS A 382 -2.91 8.59 6.48
C CYS A 382 -3.90 7.40 6.36
N CYS A 383 -3.38 6.19 6.46
CA CYS A 383 -4.10 4.93 6.21
C CYS A 383 -5.42 4.88 6.97
N PHE A 384 -6.48 4.51 6.26
CA PHE A 384 -7.81 4.31 6.86
C PHE A 384 -7.86 3.11 7.82
N GLY A 385 -7.08 2.06 7.56
CA GLY A 385 -7.07 0.82 8.32
C GLY A 385 -5.92 0.68 9.31
N ASP A 386 -5.28 1.76 9.74
CA ASP A 386 -4.09 1.72 10.60
C ASP A 386 -4.30 0.91 11.89
N GLN A 387 -5.39 1.19 12.62
CA GLN A 387 -5.74 0.51 13.86
C GLN A 387 -6.13 -0.95 13.63
N LEU A 388 -6.77 -1.26 12.50
CA LEU A 388 -7.11 -2.63 12.13
C LEU A 388 -5.85 -3.44 11.85
N GLY A 389 -4.90 -2.91 11.06
CA GLY A 389 -3.63 -3.59 10.82
C GLY A 389 -2.85 -3.85 12.11
N LYS A 390 -2.80 -2.88 13.04
CA LYS A 390 -2.18 -3.09 14.37
C LYS A 390 -2.90 -4.18 15.18
N LEU A 391 -4.24 -4.21 15.13
CA LEU A 391 -5.03 -5.27 15.78
C LEU A 391 -4.70 -6.65 15.19
N GLU A 392 -4.67 -6.79 13.86
CA GLU A 392 -4.37 -8.05 13.19
C GLU A 392 -2.99 -8.58 13.57
N MET A 393 -1.96 -7.73 13.51
CA MET A 393 -0.60 -8.11 13.93
C MET A 393 -0.58 -8.53 15.40
N ARG A 394 -1.22 -7.76 16.27
CA ARG A 394 -1.27 -8.08 17.71
C ARG A 394 -1.90 -9.45 17.94
N LEU A 395 -3.02 -9.76 17.28
CA LEU A 395 -3.69 -11.06 17.43
C LEU A 395 -2.80 -12.22 17.01
N VAL A 396 -2.08 -12.07 15.89
CA VAL A 396 -1.12 -13.07 15.41
C VAL A 396 0.03 -13.24 16.39
N LEU A 397 0.68 -12.16 16.83
CA LEU A 397 1.80 -12.23 17.77
C LEU A 397 1.38 -12.79 19.13
N ASP A 398 0.23 -12.35 19.68
CA ASP A 398 -0.34 -12.87 20.93
C ASP A 398 -0.44 -14.40 20.86
N ALA A 399 -1.14 -14.87 19.82
CA ALA A 399 -1.43 -16.28 19.56
C ALA A 399 -0.15 -17.12 19.39
N MET A 400 0.84 -16.60 18.65
CA MET A 400 2.08 -17.31 18.37
C MET A 400 3.02 -17.35 19.57
N LEU A 401 3.32 -16.19 20.18
CA LEU A 401 4.27 -16.12 21.29
C LEU A 401 3.80 -16.93 22.51
N GLU A 402 2.50 -17.18 22.66
CA GLU A 402 1.92 -18.02 23.73
C GLU A 402 2.28 -19.50 23.58
N ARG A 403 2.23 -20.03 22.33
CA ARG A 403 2.23 -21.47 22.05
C ARG A 403 3.37 -21.97 21.18
N VAL A 404 4.03 -21.09 20.43
CA VAL A 404 4.99 -21.43 19.38
C VAL A 404 6.40 -21.10 19.86
N ALA A 405 7.35 -22.00 19.63
CA ALA A 405 8.77 -21.72 19.79
C ALA A 405 9.23 -20.64 18.78
N PRO A 406 10.42 -20.03 18.93
CA PRO A 406 10.95 -19.15 17.89
C PRO A 406 10.92 -19.87 16.53
N LEU A 407 10.36 -19.23 15.50
CA LEU A 407 10.24 -19.85 14.18
C LEU A 407 11.62 -20.00 13.53
N GLU A 408 11.83 -21.14 12.88
CA GLU A 408 13.01 -21.44 12.06
C GLU A 408 12.59 -21.45 10.59
N LEU A 409 13.30 -20.73 9.72
CA LEU A 409 13.09 -20.82 8.27
C LEU A 409 13.48 -22.23 7.81
N SER A 410 12.59 -22.89 7.08
CA SER A 410 12.83 -24.24 6.53
C SER A 410 13.22 -24.22 5.04
N GLY A 411 13.30 -23.03 4.44
CA GLY A 411 13.69 -22.81 3.05
C GLY A 411 13.99 -21.34 2.74
N PRO A 412 14.33 -21.02 1.48
CA PRO A 412 14.58 -19.65 1.06
C PRO A 412 13.31 -18.80 1.15
N VAL A 413 13.48 -17.53 1.50
CA VAL A 413 12.43 -16.52 1.40
C VAL A 413 12.46 -15.94 -0.01
N VAL A 414 11.31 -15.92 -0.68
CA VAL A 414 11.16 -15.36 -2.02
C VAL A 414 10.42 -14.04 -1.92
N TRP A 415 10.92 -13.01 -2.60
CA TRP A 415 10.28 -11.70 -2.68
C TRP A 415 9.70 -11.46 -4.07
N ALA A 416 8.65 -10.66 -4.15
CA ALA A 416 8.16 -10.22 -5.45
C ALA A 416 9.04 -9.12 -6.05
N ALA A 417 9.23 -9.18 -7.36
CA ALA A 417 9.75 -8.06 -8.15
C ALA A 417 8.71 -6.92 -8.22
N SER A 418 8.67 -6.05 -7.20
CA SER A 418 7.80 -4.88 -7.22
C SER A 418 8.39 -3.71 -6.43
N ASN A 419 8.32 -2.53 -7.02
CA ASN A 419 8.63 -1.29 -6.31
C ASN A 419 7.42 -0.75 -5.52
N LYS A 420 6.20 -1.21 -5.85
CA LYS A 420 4.96 -0.69 -5.27
C LYS A 420 4.58 -1.35 -3.96
N HIS A 421 4.86 -2.65 -3.84
CA HIS A 421 4.65 -3.40 -2.61
C HIS A 421 5.86 -4.27 -2.31
N THR A 422 6.33 -4.26 -1.06
CA THR A 422 7.35 -5.20 -0.57
C THR A 422 6.65 -6.47 -0.12
N VAL A 423 6.73 -7.52 -0.95
CA VAL A 423 5.90 -8.72 -0.80
C VAL A 423 6.76 -9.94 -0.55
N VAL A 424 6.51 -10.60 0.58
CA VAL A 424 7.04 -11.93 0.87
C VAL A 424 6.13 -12.94 0.19
N MET A 425 6.67 -13.56 -0.84
CA MET A 425 5.95 -14.52 -1.64
C MET A 425 5.93 -15.88 -0.97
N ASP A 426 7.12 -16.40 -0.67
CA ASP A 426 7.34 -17.68 -0.01
C ASP A 426 8.12 -17.43 1.30
N MET A 427 7.65 -18.04 2.37
CA MET A 427 8.22 -18.03 3.70
C MET A 427 7.99 -19.40 4.36
N PRO A 428 8.68 -20.44 3.88
CA PRO A 428 8.60 -21.76 4.48
C PRO A 428 9.21 -21.74 5.88
N VAL A 429 8.44 -22.17 6.88
CA VAL A 429 8.87 -22.24 8.29
C VAL A 429 8.63 -23.62 8.90
N ALA A 430 9.52 -24.02 9.79
CA ALA A 430 9.27 -25.09 10.74
C ALA A 430 8.58 -24.51 11.99
N VAL A 431 7.50 -25.16 12.41
CA VAL A 431 6.66 -24.72 13.53
C VAL A 431 6.73 -25.76 14.63
N ARG A 432 7.11 -25.35 15.84
CA ARG A 432 7.18 -26.25 17.00
C ARG A 432 6.38 -25.69 18.15
N ALA A 433 5.71 -26.58 18.89
CA ALA A 433 5.08 -26.24 20.15
C ALA A 433 6.16 -25.81 21.17
N ARG A 434 5.76 -24.90 22.05
CA ARG A 434 6.51 -24.53 23.24
C ARG A 434 6.61 -25.68 24.24
#